data_AF-B7QZJ0-F1
#
_entry.id   AF-B7QZJ0-F1
#
_cell.length_a   1.000
_cell.length_b   1.000
_cell.length_c   1.000
_cell.angle_alpha   90.00
_cell.angle_beta   90.00
_cell.angle_gamma   90.00
#
_symmetry.space_group_name_H-M   'P 1'
#
loop_
_entity.id
_entity.type
_entity.pdbx_description
1 polymer ?
#
loop_
_entity_poly.entity_id
_entity_poly.type
_entity_poly.pdbx_seq_one_letter_code
_entity_poly.pdbx_strand_id
1 'polypeptide(L)'
;MKALERIEIRKAEVYRALLPLVPRDFKDDLKLLANHAERNAKLLREVDVPPNTKGMKEVEVALGFLEKALTDPEATVEDYYRYAIDAEEATARLYSELSMKAKSEKTRRLFRWLAEISREHAEILRRHLEMWEFMQESVEEEEIPEDLIEQWFEDIDL
;
A
#
# COMPACT_ATOMS: atom_id res chain seq x y z
N MET A 1 14.50 -1.76 19.37
CA MET A 1 14.04 -1.29 18.05
C MET A 1 13.54 0.14 18.19
N LYS A 2 14.10 1.11 17.43
CA LYS A 2 13.65 2.52 17.48
C LYS A 2 12.28 2.68 16.81
N ALA A 3 11.60 3.80 17.04
CA ALA A 3 10.21 3.97 16.63
C ALA A 3 10.00 3.93 15.10
N LEU A 4 10.89 4.56 14.32
CA LEU A 4 10.82 4.53 12.86
C LEU A 4 11.16 3.15 12.28
N GLU A 5 12.14 2.46 12.87
CA GLU A 5 12.47 1.08 12.50
C GLU A 5 11.27 0.15 12.70
N ARG A 6 10.49 0.33 13.79
CA ARG A 6 9.26 -0.43 14.02
C ARG A 6 8.18 -0.16 12.97
N ILE A 7 7.98 1.10 12.58
CA ILE A 7 7.00 1.46 11.54
C ILE A 7 7.32 0.74 10.23
N GLU A 8 8.58 0.79 9.80
CA GLU A 8 8.98 0.19 8.53
C GLU A 8 8.96 -1.35 8.56
N ILE A 9 9.28 -1.97 9.69
CA ILE A 9 9.10 -3.42 9.85
C ILE A 9 7.61 -3.78 9.77
N ARG A 10 6.75 -3.04 10.47
CA ARG A 10 5.30 -3.26 10.47
C ARG A 10 4.71 -3.09 9.06
N LYS A 11 5.15 -2.07 8.31
CA LYS A 11 4.81 -1.92 6.88
C LYS A 11 5.17 -3.17 6.07
N ALA A 12 6.41 -3.65 6.21
CA ALA A 12 6.87 -4.84 5.48
C ALA A 12 6.06 -6.09 5.82
N GLU A 13 5.72 -6.29 7.09
CA GLU A 13 4.91 -7.41 7.55
C GLU A 13 3.49 -7.36 6.96
N VAL A 14 2.86 -6.19 7.00
CA VAL A 14 1.50 -5.99 6.49
C VAL A 14 1.44 -6.16 4.97
N TYR A 15 2.38 -5.59 4.21
CA TYR A 15 2.42 -5.79 2.75
C TYR A 15 2.64 -7.25 2.36
N ARG A 16 3.38 -8.03 3.16
CA ARG A 16 3.49 -9.47 2.94
C ARG A 16 2.22 -10.22 3.28
N ALA A 17 1.53 -9.82 4.34
CA ALA A 17 0.26 -10.43 4.74
C ALA A 17 -0.85 -10.20 3.71
N LEU A 18 -0.75 -9.15 2.89
CA LEU A 18 -1.66 -8.88 1.76
C LEU A 18 -1.42 -9.78 0.54
N LEU A 19 -0.21 -10.34 0.35
CA LEU A 19 0.14 -11.15 -0.83
C LEU A 19 -0.81 -12.32 -1.16
N PRO A 20 -1.34 -13.09 -0.18
CA PRO A 20 -2.33 -14.12 -0.48
C PRO A 20 -3.74 -13.57 -0.75
N LEU A 21 -4.02 -12.33 -0.36
CA LEU A 21 -5.35 -11.72 -0.40
C LEU A 21 -5.61 -10.89 -1.66
N VAL A 22 -4.55 -10.54 -2.40
CA VAL A 22 -4.66 -9.76 -3.64
C VAL A 22 -4.46 -10.63 -4.90
N PRO A 23 -4.99 -10.21 -6.07
CA PRO A 23 -4.78 -10.91 -7.33
C PRO A 23 -3.31 -10.97 -7.74
N ARG A 24 -2.98 -11.90 -8.66
CA ARG A 24 -1.59 -12.22 -9.02
C ARG A 24 -0.81 -11.00 -9.52
N ASP A 25 -1.41 -10.19 -10.38
CA ASP A 25 -0.73 -9.09 -11.07
C ASP A 25 -0.25 -7.99 -10.11
N PHE A 26 -0.81 -7.98 -8.91
CA PHE A 26 -0.52 -7.00 -7.88
C PHE A 26 0.54 -7.43 -6.86
N LYS A 27 0.92 -8.71 -6.86
CA LYS A 27 1.83 -9.27 -5.85
C LYS A 27 3.24 -8.70 -5.96
N ASP A 28 3.66 -8.31 -7.15
CA ASP A 28 5.02 -7.84 -7.37
C ASP A 28 5.24 -6.43 -6.79
N ASP A 29 4.23 -5.58 -6.83
CA ASP A 29 4.27 -4.27 -6.17
C ASP A 29 4.28 -4.40 -4.66
N LEU A 30 3.44 -5.26 -4.09
CA LEU A 30 3.45 -5.50 -2.64
C LEU A 30 4.80 -6.08 -2.18
N LYS A 31 5.42 -6.96 -2.98
CA LYS A 31 6.79 -7.43 -2.70
C LYS A 31 7.80 -6.29 -2.78
N LEU A 32 7.70 -5.41 -3.77
CA LEU A 32 8.56 -4.24 -3.91
C LEU A 32 8.44 -3.33 -2.69
N LEU A 33 7.23 -2.96 -2.29
CA LEU A 33 6.94 -2.13 -1.12
C LEU A 33 7.46 -2.78 0.17
N ALA A 34 7.20 -4.08 0.37
CA ALA A 34 7.71 -4.81 1.54
C ALA A 34 9.24 -4.79 1.59
N ASN A 35 9.91 -5.05 0.46
CA ASN A 35 11.37 -5.03 0.39
C ASN A 35 11.96 -3.63 0.62
N HIS A 36 11.31 -2.58 0.13
CA HIS A 36 11.71 -1.20 0.40
C HIS A 36 11.56 -0.87 1.89
N ALA A 37 10.45 -1.25 2.51
CA ALA A 37 10.22 -1.02 3.94
C ALA A 37 11.29 -1.72 4.80
N GLU A 38 11.68 -2.96 4.49
CA GLU A 38 12.79 -3.63 5.20
C GLU A 38 14.14 -2.93 5.05
N ARG A 39 14.43 -2.39 3.87
CA ARG A 39 15.64 -1.61 3.63
C ARG A 39 15.59 -0.30 4.42
N ASN A 40 14.46 0.38 4.43
CA ASN A 40 14.25 1.61 5.18
C ASN A 40 14.42 1.38 6.69
N ALA A 41 13.90 0.28 7.22
CA ALA A 41 14.08 -0.10 8.63
C ALA A 41 15.56 -0.15 9.01
N LYS A 42 16.42 -0.74 8.15
CA LYS A 42 17.88 -0.79 8.36
C LYS A 42 18.51 0.60 8.34
N LEU A 43 18.07 1.48 7.45
CA LEU A 43 18.55 2.87 7.36
C LEU A 43 18.16 3.71 8.58
N LEU A 44 17.01 3.40 9.20
CA LEU A 44 16.40 4.18 10.27
C LEU A 44 16.71 3.66 11.68
N ARG A 45 17.35 2.50 11.81
CA ARG A 45 17.70 1.87 13.10
C ARG A 45 18.38 2.82 14.08
N GLU A 46 19.32 3.62 13.60
CA GLU A 46 20.11 4.53 14.43
C GLU A 46 19.60 5.97 14.39
N VAL A 47 18.55 6.27 13.63
CA VAL A 47 18.05 7.63 13.46
C VAL A 47 17.16 8.03 14.64
N ASP A 48 17.50 9.16 15.26
CA ASP A 48 16.69 9.72 16.35
C ASP A 48 15.47 10.46 15.80
N VAL A 49 14.34 10.26 16.46
CA VAL A 49 13.09 10.95 16.18
C VAL A 49 13.04 12.19 17.06
N PRO A 50 12.93 13.41 16.49
CA PRO A 50 12.68 14.61 17.28
C PRO A 50 11.42 14.46 18.14
N PRO A 51 11.41 15.03 19.36
CA PRO A 51 10.19 15.05 20.18
C PRO A 51 9.05 15.79 19.44
N ASN A 52 7.81 15.46 19.78
CA ASN A 52 6.60 16.06 19.19
C ASN A 52 6.50 15.91 17.66
N THR A 53 6.97 14.79 17.11
CA THR A 53 6.73 14.41 15.71
C THR A 53 5.30 13.87 15.56
N LYS A 54 4.41 14.65 14.93
CA LYS A 54 2.97 14.31 14.85
C LYS A 54 2.68 13.18 13.87
N GLY A 55 3.40 13.15 12.75
CA GLY A 55 3.21 12.16 11.69
C GLY A 55 3.37 10.71 12.15
N MET A 56 4.06 10.47 13.28
CA MET A 56 4.18 9.13 13.88
C MET A 56 2.80 8.52 14.16
N LYS A 57 1.91 9.32 14.77
CA LYS A 57 0.56 8.86 15.12
C LYS A 57 -0.30 8.65 13.87
N GLU A 58 -0.14 9.48 12.86
CA GLU A 58 -0.86 9.34 11.59
C GLU A 58 -0.52 8.00 10.91
N VAL A 59 0.77 7.65 10.86
CA VAL A 59 1.22 6.37 10.30
C VAL A 59 0.71 5.20 11.14
N GLU A 60 0.78 5.29 12.47
CA GLU A 60 0.29 4.23 13.35
C GLU A 60 -1.21 3.98 13.17
N VAL A 61 -2.01 5.04 12.98
CA VAL A 61 -3.45 4.95 12.73
C VAL A 61 -3.72 4.34 11.36
N ALA A 62 -3.04 4.80 10.31
CA ALA A 62 -3.21 4.27 8.95
C ALA A 62 -2.86 2.78 8.87
N LEU A 63 -1.73 2.37 9.47
CA LEU A 63 -1.36 0.95 9.58
C LEU A 63 -2.36 0.16 10.42
N GLY A 64 -2.94 0.76 11.45
CA GLY A 64 -3.97 0.12 12.27
C GLY A 64 -5.24 -0.21 11.48
N PHE A 65 -5.66 0.65 10.55
CA PHE A 65 -6.78 0.34 9.65
C PHE A 65 -6.45 -0.83 8.72
N LEU A 66 -5.26 -0.81 8.13
CA LEU A 66 -4.83 -1.87 7.22
C LEU A 66 -4.72 -3.23 7.93
N GLU A 67 -4.17 -3.25 9.15
CA GLU A 67 -4.11 -4.47 9.96
C GLU A 67 -5.48 -4.97 10.40
N LYS A 68 -6.40 -4.05 10.73
CA LYS A 68 -7.77 -4.42 11.05
C LYS A 68 -8.42 -5.11 9.85
N ALA A 69 -8.24 -4.55 8.65
CA ALA A 69 -8.76 -5.13 7.41
C ALA A 69 -8.21 -6.55 7.14
N LEU A 70 -6.94 -6.83 7.46
CA LEU A 70 -6.37 -8.19 7.33
C LEU A 70 -7.10 -9.25 8.15
N THR A 71 -7.81 -8.84 9.20
CA THR A 71 -8.54 -9.76 10.10
C THR A 71 -10.06 -9.72 9.88
N ASP A 72 -10.53 -8.86 8.99
CA ASP A 72 -11.94 -8.66 8.71
C ASP A 72 -12.35 -9.53 7.51
N PRO A 73 -13.26 -10.50 7.69
CA PRO A 73 -13.70 -11.36 6.60
C PRO A 73 -14.47 -10.61 5.50
N GLU A 74 -14.98 -9.41 5.80
CA GLU A 74 -15.73 -8.59 4.86
C GLU A 74 -14.82 -7.58 4.13
N ALA A 75 -13.54 -7.48 4.48
CA ALA A 75 -12.62 -6.56 3.82
C ALA A 75 -12.36 -6.98 2.37
N THR A 76 -12.43 -6.01 1.47
CA THR A 76 -12.25 -6.20 0.04
C THR A 76 -10.81 -5.90 -0.40
N VAL A 77 -10.47 -6.27 -1.63
CA VAL A 77 -9.21 -5.86 -2.26
C VAL A 77 -9.10 -4.33 -2.28
N GLU A 78 -10.18 -3.62 -2.62
CA GLU A 78 -10.23 -2.15 -2.64
C GLU A 78 -9.87 -1.55 -1.27
N ASP A 79 -10.41 -2.11 -0.18
CA ASP A 79 -10.10 -1.67 1.19
C ASP A 79 -8.60 -1.79 1.49
N TYR A 80 -7.99 -2.92 1.13
CA TYR A 80 -6.55 -3.13 1.31
C TYR A 80 -5.72 -2.08 0.56
N TYR A 81 -6.12 -1.72 -0.66
CA TYR A 81 -5.45 -0.68 -1.44
C TYR A 81 -5.61 0.69 -0.80
N ARG A 82 -6.83 1.09 -0.45
CA ARG A 82 -7.11 2.38 0.16
C ARG A 82 -6.32 2.58 1.44
N TYR A 83 -6.33 1.58 2.33
CA TYR A 83 -5.58 1.67 3.58
C TYR A 83 -4.06 1.60 3.37
N ALA A 84 -3.56 0.86 2.37
CA ALA A 84 -2.15 0.86 2.01
C ALA A 84 -1.69 2.22 1.45
N ILE A 85 -2.52 2.86 0.62
CA ILE A 85 -2.29 4.22 0.11
C ILE A 85 -2.23 5.21 1.27
N ASP A 86 -3.20 5.17 2.18
CA ASP A 86 -3.23 6.04 3.36
C ASP A 86 -1.97 5.88 4.23
N ALA A 87 -1.50 4.64 4.40
CA ALA A 87 -0.27 4.35 5.15
C ALA A 87 0.97 4.93 4.46
N GLU A 88 1.08 4.80 3.14
CA GLU A 88 2.20 5.37 2.37
C GLU A 88 2.18 6.91 2.37
N GLU A 89 1.00 7.52 2.23
CA GLU A 89 0.87 8.97 2.32
C GLU A 89 1.21 9.51 3.70
N ALA A 90 0.70 8.87 4.76
CA ALA A 90 1.03 9.24 6.13
C ALA A 90 2.54 9.11 6.37
N THR A 91 3.17 8.08 5.80
CA THR A 91 4.62 7.87 5.87
C THR A 91 5.38 8.98 5.14
N ALA A 92 4.92 9.39 3.95
CA ALA A 92 5.48 10.52 3.21
C ALA A 92 5.39 11.83 4.00
N ARG A 93 4.25 12.09 4.66
CA ARG A 93 4.04 13.27 5.53
C ARG A 93 4.97 13.23 6.74
N LEU A 94 5.09 12.08 7.41
CA LEU A 94 6.02 11.87 8.52
C LEU A 94 7.46 12.17 8.10
N TYR A 95 7.95 11.59 7.00
CA TYR A 95 9.31 11.83 6.56
C TYR A 95 9.53 13.27 6.10
N SER A 96 8.52 13.91 5.50
CA SER A 96 8.59 15.34 5.18
C SER A 96 8.74 16.20 6.45
N GLU A 97 7.93 15.94 7.48
CA GLU A 97 8.03 16.60 8.79
C GLU A 97 9.42 16.38 9.43
N LEU A 98 9.92 15.15 9.42
CA LEU A 98 11.22 14.80 9.98
C LEU A 98 12.37 15.46 9.23
N SER A 99 12.26 15.61 7.91
CA SER A 99 13.25 16.33 7.12
C SER A 99 13.38 17.79 7.57
N MET A 100 12.26 18.47 7.85
CA MET A 100 12.25 19.85 8.34
C MET A 100 12.87 19.97 9.74
N LYS A 101 12.71 18.95 10.57
CA LYS A 101 13.22 18.91 11.94
C LYS A 101 14.64 18.34 12.08
N ALA A 102 15.22 17.81 10.99
CA ALA A 102 16.51 17.15 11.03
C ALA A 102 17.67 18.15 11.31
N LYS A 103 18.50 17.81 12.32
CA LYS A 103 19.65 18.61 12.73
C LYS A 103 20.82 18.55 11.74
N SER A 104 20.98 17.43 11.04
CA SER A 104 22.07 17.23 10.08
C SER A 104 21.54 17.24 8.64
N GLU A 105 22.32 17.79 7.71
CA GLU A 105 21.97 17.78 6.28
C GLU A 105 21.89 16.35 5.73
N LYS A 106 22.75 15.43 6.21
CA LYS A 106 22.69 14.01 5.84
C LYS A 106 21.34 13.39 6.20
N THR A 107 20.89 13.58 7.44
CA THR A 107 19.59 13.07 7.91
C THR A 107 18.43 13.74 7.19
N ARG A 108 18.53 15.05 6.92
CA ARG A 108 17.53 15.80 6.15
C ARG A 108 17.36 15.25 4.75
N ARG A 109 18.46 14.96 4.05
CA ARG A 109 18.45 14.36 2.71
C ARG A 109 17.86 12.96 2.72
N LEU A 110 18.24 12.13 3.70
CA LEU A 110 17.66 10.80 3.89
C LEU A 110 16.12 10.89 4.00
N PHE A 111 15.61 11.75 4.87
CA PHE A 111 14.16 11.87 5.05
C PHE A 111 13.44 12.45 3.83
N ARG A 112 14.03 13.40 3.09
CA ARG A 112 13.44 13.87 1.83
C ARG A 112 13.30 12.75 0.81
N TRP A 113 14.37 11.97 0.64
CA TRP A 113 14.39 10.82 -0.26
C TRP A 113 13.36 9.75 0.15
N LEU A 114 13.28 9.41 1.44
CA LEU A 114 12.27 8.47 1.94
C LEU A 114 10.83 8.98 1.74
N ALA A 115 10.61 10.29 1.90
CA ALA A 115 9.31 10.90 1.64
C ALA A 115 8.92 10.80 0.16
N GLU A 116 9.87 11.01 -0.75
CA GLU A 116 9.66 10.86 -2.19
C GLU A 116 9.30 9.41 -2.55
N ILE A 117 10.05 8.42 -2.06
CA ILE A 117 9.75 7.01 -2.28
C ILE A 117 8.34 6.66 -1.79
N SER A 118 7.95 7.12 -0.60
CA SER A 118 6.62 6.80 -0.06
C SER A 118 5.49 7.42 -0.90
N ARG A 119 5.72 8.59 -1.53
CA ARG A 119 4.75 9.16 -2.49
C ARG A 119 4.67 8.34 -3.77
N GLU A 120 5.81 7.88 -4.29
CA GLU A 120 5.85 7.01 -5.47
C GLU A 120 5.14 5.68 -5.20
N HIS A 121 5.29 5.12 -3.99
CA HIS A 121 4.55 3.92 -3.57
C HIS A 121 3.05 4.16 -3.51
N ALA A 122 2.59 5.26 -2.90
CA ALA A 122 1.17 5.62 -2.90
C ALA A 122 0.61 5.75 -4.32
N GLU A 123 1.38 6.33 -5.24
CA GLU A 123 1.00 6.49 -6.64
C GLU A 123 0.92 5.16 -7.40
N ILE A 124 1.87 4.25 -7.17
CA ILE A 124 1.83 2.89 -7.72
C ILE A 124 0.58 2.15 -7.27
N LEU A 125 0.25 2.26 -5.97
CA LEU A 125 -0.95 1.64 -5.40
C LEU A 125 -2.23 2.25 -5.96
N ARG A 126 -2.30 3.57 -6.17
CA ARG A 126 -3.46 4.24 -6.79
C ARG A 126 -3.73 3.75 -8.20
N ARG A 127 -2.71 3.70 -9.06
CA ARG A 127 -2.88 3.24 -10.45
C ARG A 127 -3.40 1.81 -10.50
N HIS A 128 -2.96 0.97 -9.57
CA HIS A 128 -3.46 -0.39 -9.45
C HIS A 128 -4.89 -0.46 -8.93
N LEU A 129 -5.26 0.40 -7.98
CA LEU A 129 -6.64 0.53 -7.53
C LEU A 129 -7.56 0.96 -8.67
N GLU A 130 -7.18 1.99 -9.42
CA GLU A 130 -7.93 2.48 -10.59
C GLU A 130 -8.08 1.38 -11.66
N MET A 131 -7.01 0.62 -11.92
CA MET A 131 -7.06 -0.52 -12.84
C MET A 131 -7.97 -1.65 -12.31
N TRP A 132 -7.94 -1.92 -11.01
CA TRP A 132 -8.80 -2.91 -10.37
C TRP A 132 -10.28 -2.52 -10.47
N GLU A 133 -10.61 -1.28 -10.11
CA GLU A 133 -11.96 -0.72 -10.22
C GLU A 133 -12.47 -0.80 -11.67
N PHE A 134 -11.65 -0.40 -12.64
CA PHE A 134 -11.99 -0.49 -14.07
C PHE A 134 -12.27 -1.94 -14.53
N MET A 135 -11.48 -2.91 -14.08
CA MET A 135 -11.70 -4.32 -14.40
C MET A 135 -12.99 -4.88 -13.79
N GLN A 136 -13.40 -4.41 -12.59
CA GLN A 136 -14.66 -4.83 -11.99
C GLN A 136 -15.86 -4.26 -12.74
N GLU A 137 -15.85 -2.96 -13.07
CA GLU A 137 -16.92 -2.32 -13.85
C GLU A 137 -17.10 -2.98 -15.23
N SER A 138 -15.99 -3.31 -15.91
CA SER A 138 -16.04 -3.92 -17.24
C SER A 138 -16.60 -5.36 -17.26
N VAL A 139 -16.51 -6.08 -16.13
CA VAL A 139 -17.04 -7.45 -16.00
C VAL A 139 -18.53 -7.43 -15.63
N GLU A 140 -18.99 -6.39 -14.93
CA GLU A 140 -20.42 -6.21 -14.63
C GLU A 140 -21.24 -5.82 -15.88
N GLU A 141 -20.62 -5.25 -16.92
CA GLU A 141 -21.30 -4.90 -18.18
C GLU A 141 -21.35 -6.03 -19.23
N GLU A 142 -20.63 -7.14 -19.03
CA GLU A 142 -20.75 -8.36 -19.86
C GLU A 142 -21.87 -9.28 -19.33
N GLU A 143 -23.11 -8.77 -19.27
CA GLU A 143 -24.26 -9.67 -19.41
C GLU A 143 -24.26 -10.16 -20.86
N ILE A 144 -23.76 -11.38 -21.09
CA ILE A 144 -23.93 -12.04 -22.39
C ILE A 144 -25.44 -12.09 -22.63
N PRO A 145 -25.96 -11.43 -23.69
CA PRO A 145 -27.38 -11.44 -23.97
C PRO A 145 -27.89 -12.88 -24.06
N GLU A 146 -29.01 -13.20 -23.41
CA GLU A 146 -29.55 -14.58 -23.35
C GLU A 146 -29.71 -15.19 -24.76
N ASP A 147 -30.02 -14.36 -25.76
CA ASP A 147 -30.11 -14.74 -27.17
C ASP A 147 -28.78 -15.17 -27.79
N LEU A 148 -27.66 -14.63 -27.31
CA LEU A 148 -26.31 -15.06 -27.73
C LEU A 148 -25.93 -16.41 -27.10
N ILE A 149 -26.40 -16.68 -25.88
CA ILE A 149 -26.22 -17.96 -25.19
C ILE A 149 -27.01 -19.06 -25.90
N GLU A 150 -28.27 -18.80 -26.26
CA GLU A 150 -29.10 -19.75 -27.02
C GLU A 150 -28.48 -20.11 -28.38
N GLN A 151 -27.98 -19.12 -29.14
CA GLN A 151 -27.28 -19.37 -30.41
C GLN A 151 -26.02 -20.23 -30.25
N TRP A 152 -25.24 -20.01 -29.19
CA TRP A 152 -24.04 -20.81 -28.92
C TRP A 152 -24.35 -22.27 -28.56
N PHE A 153 -25.50 -22.54 -27.95
CA PHE A 153 -25.92 -23.92 -27.67
C PHE A 153 -26.54 -24.62 -28.88
N GLU A 154 -27.12 -23.88 -29.84
CA GLU A 154 -27.58 -24.45 -31.12
C GLU A 154 -26.40 -24.86 -32.02
N ASP A 155 -25.28 -24.14 -31.98
CA ASP A 155 -24.08 -24.40 -32.80
C ASP A 155 -23.15 -25.52 -32.26
N ILE A 156 -23.38 -26.01 -31.03
CA ILE A 156 -22.57 -27.09 -30.41
C ILE A 156 -23.22 -28.47 -30.60
N ASP A 157 -24.49 -28.53 -31.03
CA ASP A 157 -25.24 -29.78 -31.28
C ASP A 157 -25.43 -30.10 -32.79
N LEU A 158 -24.46 -29.73 -33.66
CA LEU A 158 -24.41 -30.16 -35.07
C LEU A 158 -23.01 -30.56 -35.58
#